data_AF-A0A931RII2-F1
#
_entry.id   AF-A0A931RII2-F1
#
_cell.length_a   1.000
_cell.length_b   1.000
_cell.length_c   1.000
_cell.angle_alpha   90.00
_cell.angle_beta   90.00
_cell.angle_gamma   90.00
#
_symmetry.space_group_name_H-M   'P 1'
#
loop_
_entity.id
_entity.type
_entity.pdbx_description
1 polymer ?
#
loop_
_entity_poly.entity_id
_entity_poly.type
_entity_poly.pdbx_seq_one_letter_code
_entity_poly.pdbx_strand_id
1 'polypeptide(L)'
;MRTDDELKHTFKIRLENEVIHIHIITDIADPDENTRRMEIVKERLFNIFNADPSKKYEVIVEILYFSRGHISSGARRIWIELAKHKQIIKSAIVGQNVFLQVAANFIIGAAGRNDTIHWFNDKNEALKWLGE
;
A
#
# COMPACT_ATOMS: atom_id res chain seq x y z
N MET A 1 7.81 14.84 16.26
CA MET A 1 7.60 13.47 15.80
C MET A 1 6.30 12.98 16.39
N ARG A 2 5.35 12.56 15.55
CA ARG A 2 4.10 11.91 15.97
C ARG A 2 4.39 10.59 16.67
N THR A 3 3.56 10.25 17.63
CA THR A 3 3.51 8.94 18.30
C THR A 3 2.93 7.87 17.37
N ASP A 4 3.15 6.59 17.69
CA ASP A 4 2.57 5.47 16.93
C ASP A 4 1.04 5.53 16.89
N ASP A 5 0.39 5.97 17.97
CA ASP A 5 -1.06 6.09 18.01
C ASP A 5 -1.57 7.21 17.09
N GLU A 6 -0.88 8.34 17.04
CA GLU A 6 -1.17 9.40 16.06
C GLU A 6 -0.93 8.91 14.62
N LEU A 7 0.14 8.13 14.38
CA LEU A 7 0.43 7.58 13.05
C LEU A 7 -0.65 6.57 12.60
N LYS A 8 -1.23 5.79 13.52
CA LYS A 8 -2.34 4.86 13.20
C LYS A 8 -3.59 5.58 12.69
N HIS A 9 -3.77 6.87 12.97
CA HIS A 9 -4.88 7.67 12.43
C HIS A 9 -4.64 8.18 11.00
N THR A 10 -3.42 8.05 10.47
CA THR A 10 -3.06 8.53 9.12
C THR A 10 -3.37 7.53 8.00
N PHE A 11 -3.85 6.33 8.35
CA PHE A 11 -4.25 5.30 7.40
C PHE A 11 -5.36 4.40 7.98
N LYS A 12 -6.04 3.65 7.12
CA LYS A 12 -6.99 2.59 7.50
C LYS A 12 -6.66 1.32 6.73
N ILE A 13 -6.81 0.17 7.39
CA ILE A 13 -6.72 -1.15 6.77
C ILE A 13 -8.00 -1.91 7.11
N ARG A 14 -8.63 -2.51 6.11
CA ARG A 14 -9.82 -3.36 6.25
C ARG A 14 -9.69 -4.60 5.37
N LEU A 15 -10.35 -5.68 5.75
CA LEU A 15 -10.51 -6.87 4.94
C LEU A 15 -12.00 -6.98 4.60
N GLU A 16 -12.34 -6.87 3.32
CA GLU A 16 -13.71 -6.92 2.79
C GLU A 16 -13.68 -7.84 1.57
N ASN A 17 -14.60 -8.82 1.48
CA ASN A 17 -14.67 -9.79 0.37
C ASN A 17 -13.33 -10.45 -0.03
N GLU A 18 -12.46 -10.74 0.96
CA GLU A 18 -11.10 -11.29 0.73
C GLU A 18 -10.09 -10.31 0.08
N VAL A 19 -10.50 -9.07 -0.16
CA VAL A 19 -9.64 -7.96 -0.58
C VAL A 19 -9.20 -7.15 0.64
N ILE A 20 -7.90 -6.88 0.73
CA ILE A 20 -7.36 -5.98 1.75
C ILE A 20 -7.38 -4.55 1.21
N HIS A 21 -8.15 -3.69 1.86
CA HIS A 21 -8.25 -2.28 1.55
C HIS A 21 -7.29 -1.47 2.42
N ILE A 22 -6.34 -0.78 1.82
CA ILE A 22 -5.38 0.11 2.49
C ILE A 22 -5.65 1.54 2.01
N HIS A 23 -6.12 2.40 2.91
CA HIS A 23 -6.41 3.80 2.60
C HIS A 23 -5.41 4.68 3.33
N ILE A 24 -4.55 5.39 2.61
CA ILE A 24 -3.68 6.40 3.21
C ILE A 24 -4.43 7.74 3.25
N ILE A 25 -4.67 8.26 4.45
CA ILE A 25 -5.58 9.38 4.70
C ILE A 25 -4.81 10.70 4.79
N THR A 26 -3.55 10.66 5.24
CA THR A 26 -2.77 11.87 5.50
C THR A 26 -1.38 11.77 4.90
N ASP A 27 -0.93 12.85 4.25
CA ASP A 27 0.45 12.99 3.80
C ASP A 27 1.38 13.21 4.99
N ILE A 28 2.53 12.54 4.98
CA ILE A 28 3.57 12.68 6.01
C ILE A 28 4.86 13.05 5.29
N ALA A 29 5.22 14.32 5.39
CA ALA A 29 6.39 14.89 4.75
C ALA A 29 7.71 14.48 5.42
N ASP A 30 7.68 14.28 6.75
CA ASP A 30 8.86 13.86 7.50
C ASP A 30 9.24 12.41 7.12
N PRO A 31 10.48 12.16 6.63
CA PRO A 31 10.87 10.84 6.15
C PRO A 31 10.87 9.74 7.21
N ASP A 32 11.19 10.08 8.46
CA ASP A 32 11.29 9.12 9.56
C ASP A 32 9.89 8.73 10.04
N GLU A 33 8.98 9.70 10.19
CA GLU A 33 7.56 9.42 10.44
C GLU A 33 6.93 8.62 9.29
N ASN A 34 7.28 8.94 8.04
CA ASN A 34 6.79 8.23 6.85
C ASN A 34 7.23 6.77 6.85
N THR A 35 8.49 6.52 7.24
CA THR A 35 9.04 5.16 7.41
C THR A 35 8.34 4.45 8.56
N ARG A 36 8.23 5.08 9.73
CA ARG A 36 7.60 4.49 10.92
C ARG A 36 6.14 4.12 10.66
N ARG A 37 5.37 4.98 9.98
CA ARG A 37 4.00 4.66 9.55
C ARG A 37 3.96 3.38 8.72
N MET A 38 4.89 3.22 7.77
CA MET A 38 4.93 2.04 6.92
C MET A 38 5.29 0.76 7.68
N GLU A 39 6.10 0.84 8.73
CA GLU A 39 6.34 -0.29 9.63
C GLU A 39 5.05 -0.72 10.32
N ILE A 40 4.23 0.22 10.80
CA ILE A 40 2.94 -0.07 11.43
C ILE A 40 1.97 -0.68 10.42
N VAL A 41 1.94 -0.19 9.17
CA VAL A 41 1.16 -0.79 8.07
C VAL A 41 1.60 -2.23 7.84
N LYS A 42 2.91 -2.47 7.74
CA LYS A 42 3.49 -3.80 7.54
C LYS A 42 3.09 -4.75 8.66
N GLU A 43 3.22 -4.33 9.92
CA GLU A 43 2.85 -5.14 11.09
C GLU A 43 1.38 -5.56 11.02
N ARG A 44 0.47 -4.63 10.70
CA ARG A 44 -0.95 -4.93 10.56
C ARG A 44 -1.25 -5.91 9.43
N LEU A 45 -0.59 -5.76 8.28
CA LEU A 45 -0.75 -6.71 7.17
C LEU A 45 -0.22 -8.09 7.54
N PHE A 46 0.92 -8.16 8.23
CA PHE A 46 1.50 -9.42 8.68
C PHE A 46 0.60 -10.12 9.70
N ASN A 47 -0.09 -9.37 10.57
CA ASN A 47 -1.09 -9.95 11.46
C ASN A 47 -2.26 -10.58 10.69
N ILE A 48 -2.72 -9.95 9.59
CA ILE A 48 -3.75 -10.53 8.71
C ILE A 48 -3.22 -11.79 8.02
N PHE A 49 -1.99 -11.74 7.49
CA PHE A 49 -1.36 -12.87 6.81
C PHE A 49 -1.12 -14.07 7.73
N ASN A 50 -0.70 -13.82 8.97
CA ASN A 50 -0.41 -14.85 9.96
C ASN A 50 -1.68 -15.47 10.55
N ALA A 51 -2.81 -14.78 10.51
CA ALA A 51 -4.09 -15.33 10.97
C ALA A 51 -4.53 -16.54 10.13
N ASP A 52 -4.19 -16.57 8.84
CA ASP A 52 -4.35 -17.74 7.97
C ASP A 52 -3.21 -17.80 6.93
N PRO A 53 -2.16 -18.60 7.18
CA PRO A 53 -1.01 -18.73 6.28
C PRO A 53 -1.33 -19.36 4.92
N SER A 54 -2.46 -20.06 4.80
CA SER A 54 -2.91 -20.70 3.55
C SER A 54 -3.62 -19.72 2.64
N LYS A 55 -4.23 -18.68 3.23
CA LYS A 55 -5.02 -17.69 2.51
C LYS A 55 -4.16 -16.78 1.64
N LYS A 56 -4.72 -16.44 0.48
CA LYS A 56 -4.21 -15.46 -0.46
C LYS A 56 -5.14 -14.27 -0.49
N TYR A 57 -4.58 -13.10 -0.77
CA TYR A 57 -5.27 -11.84 -0.72
C TYR A 57 -4.99 -11.04 -1.98
N GLU A 58 -6.03 -10.42 -2.49
CA GLU A 58 -5.91 -9.25 -3.33
C GLU A 58 -5.82 -8.01 -2.44
N VAL A 59 -5.18 -6.95 -2.94
CA VAL A 59 -4.94 -5.74 -2.16
C VAL A 59 -5.26 -4.51 -2.99
N ILE A 60 -6.00 -3.56 -2.43
CA ILE A 60 -6.18 -2.24 -3.01
C ILE A 60 -5.56 -1.17 -2.10
N VAL A 61 -4.73 -0.31 -2.69
CA VAL A 61 -4.00 0.74 -1.99
C VAL A 61 -4.45 2.10 -2.53
N GLU A 62 -5.18 2.86 -1.73
CA GLU A 62 -5.69 4.19 -2.08
C GLU A 62 -4.78 5.27 -1.48
N ILE A 63 -4.12 6.06 -2.33
CA ILE A 63 -3.14 7.10 -1.95
C ILE A 63 -3.53 8.48 -2.45
N LEU A 64 -4.81 8.83 -2.30
CA LEU A 64 -5.41 10.04 -2.87
C LEU A 64 -4.88 11.37 -2.27
N TYR A 65 -4.35 11.33 -1.05
CA TYR A 65 -4.03 12.55 -0.29
C TYR A 65 -2.54 12.93 -0.28
N PHE A 66 -1.70 12.28 -1.08
CA PHE A 66 -0.27 12.62 -1.16
C PHE A 66 -0.04 13.86 -2.04
N SER A 67 0.21 14.98 -1.37
CA SER A 67 0.42 16.28 -2.00
C SER A 67 1.84 16.47 -2.55
N ARG A 68 2.85 15.89 -1.90
CA ARG A 68 4.27 16.15 -2.22
C ARG A 68 4.95 15.07 -3.07
N GLY A 69 4.23 14.01 -3.44
CA GLY A 69 4.75 12.97 -4.34
C GLY A 69 5.97 12.18 -3.82
N HIS A 70 6.36 12.37 -2.55
CA HIS A 70 7.59 11.79 -2.02
C HIS A 70 7.29 10.61 -1.08
N ILE A 71 7.85 9.45 -1.39
CA ILE A 71 7.89 8.28 -0.50
C ILE A 71 9.35 8.15 -0.04
N SER A 72 9.57 8.15 1.28
CA SER A 72 10.92 8.03 1.84
C SER A 72 11.60 6.73 1.41
N SER A 73 12.94 6.69 1.41
CA SER A 73 13.69 5.47 1.05
C SER A 73 13.35 4.28 1.96
N GLY A 74 13.13 4.52 3.25
CA GLY A 74 12.69 3.51 4.22
C GLY A 74 11.29 2.97 3.88
N ALA A 75 10.32 3.85 3.68
CA ALA A 75 8.98 3.47 3.25
C ALA A 75 8.97 2.70 1.92
N ARG A 76 9.77 3.12 0.92
CA ARG A 76 9.89 2.40 -0.36
C ARG A 76 10.38 0.97 -0.18
N ARG A 77 11.37 0.73 0.69
CA ARG A 77 11.87 -0.63 0.98
C ARG A 77 10.77 -1.51 1.57
N ILE A 78 9.99 -0.97 2.50
CA ILE A 78 8.87 -1.68 3.12
C ILE A 78 7.79 -2.00 2.08
N TRP A 79 7.44 -1.06 1.20
CA TRP A 79 6.52 -1.32 0.10
C TRP A 79 7.00 -2.41 -0.85
N ILE A 80 8.29 -2.43 -1.20
CA ILE A 80 8.88 -3.49 -2.03
C ILE A 80 8.79 -4.85 -1.32
N GLU A 81 9.08 -4.90 -0.03
CA GLU A 81 8.96 -6.13 0.76
C GLU A 81 7.52 -6.65 0.80
N LEU A 82 6.56 -5.77 1.06
CA LEU A 82 5.14 -6.09 1.05
C LEU A 82 4.70 -6.60 -0.33
N ALA A 83 5.08 -5.91 -1.40
CA ALA A 83 4.76 -6.31 -2.78
C ALA A 83 5.30 -7.70 -3.15
N LYS A 84 6.39 -8.15 -2.52
CA LYS A 84 6.96 -9.50 -2.70
C LYS A 84 6.29 -10.56 -1.83
N HIS A 85 5.40 -10.18 -0.92
CA HIS A 85 4.84 -11.12 0.04
C HIS A 85 3.98 -12.19 -0.66
N LYS A 86 4.28 -13.47 -0.43
CA LYS A 86 3.67 -14.62 -1.15
C LYS A 86 2.15 -14.75 -1.00
N GLN A 87 1.56 -14.10 0.01
CA GLN A 87 0.11 -14.11 0.21
C GLN A 87 -0.59 -13.01 -0.57
N ILE A 88 0.13 -12.03 -1.13
CA ILE A 88 -0.43 -11.04 -2.04
C ILE A 88 -0.36 -11.61 -3.45
N ILE A 89 -1.51 -11.96 -4.02
CA ILE A 89 -1.58 -12.51 -5.38
C ILE A 89 -1.72 -11.42 -6.43
N LYS A 90 -2.36 -10.31 -6.07
CA LYS A 90 -2.70 -9.21 -6.96
C LYS A 90 -2.85 -7.91 -6.17
N SER A 91 -2.46 -6.77 -6.75
CA SER A 91 -2.66 -5.49 -6.10
C SER A 91 -3.02 -4.36 -7.05
N ALA A 92 -3.97 -3.53 -6.66
CA ALA A 92 -4.30 -2.29 -7.35
C ALA A 92 -3.84 -1.09 -6.51
N ILE A 93 -3.16 -0.13 -7.12
CA ILE A 93 -2.78 1.13 -6.49
C ILE A 93 -3.60 2.24 -7.14
N VAL A 94 -4.39 2.96 -6.35
CA VAL A 94 -5.27 4.03 -6.83
C VAL A 94 -4.72 5.39 -6.41
N GLY A 95 -4.42 6.24 -7.39
CA GLY A 95 -3.92 7.58 -7.16
C GLY A 95 -3.99 8.46 -8.41
N GLN A 96 -3.90 9.77 -8.23
CA GLN A 96 -3.96 10.76 -9.32
C GLN A 96 -2.64 11.53 -9.52
N ASN A 97 -1.65 11.32 -8.65
CA ASN A 97 -0.40 12.05 -8.69
C ASN A 97 0.64 11.31 -9.55
N VAL A 98 1.07 11.95 -10.65
CA VAL A 98 2.03 11.38 -11.62
C VAL A 98 3.38 11.04 -10.96
N PHE A 99 3.86 11.84 -10.00
CA PHE A 99 5.12 11.53 -9.31
C PHE A 99 5.00 10.28 -8.44
N LEU A 100 3.85 10.07 -7.81
CA LEU A 100 3.58 8.83 -7.08
C LEU A 100 3.43 7.64 -8.01
N GLN A 101 2.86 7.83 -9.20
CA GLN A 101 2.78 6.78 -10.22
C GLN A 101 4.19 6.31 -10.62
N VAL A 102 5.12 7.25 -10.85
CA VAL A 102 6.52 6.92 -11.13
C VAL A 102 7.15 6.15 -9.97
N ALA A 103 6.94 6.59 -8.73
CA ALA A 103 7.44 5.91 -7.54
C ALA A 103 6.84 4.50 -7.37
N ALA A 104 5.54 4.35 -7.63
CA ALA A 104 4.84 3.07 -7.60
C ALA A 104 5.39 2.12 -8.67
N ASN A 105 5.54 2.58 -9.91
CA ASN A 105 6.13 1.78 -11.00
C ASN A 105 7.56 1.33 -10.67
N PHE A 106 8.36 2.19 -10.05
CA PHE A 106 9.68 1.79 -9.55
C PHE A 106 9.58 0.66 -8.50
N ILE A 107 8.68 0.79 -7.53
CA ILE A 107 8.44 -0.24 -6.50
C ILE A 107 7.98 -1.56 -7.16
N ILE A 108 7.03 -1.50 -8.09
CA ILE A 108 6.48 -2.66 -8.81
C ILE A 108 7.59 -3.38 -9.58
N GLY A 109 8.42 -2.62 -10.31
CA GLY A 109 9.56 -3.15 -11.05
C GLY A 109 10.59 -3.79 -10.12
N ALA A 110 10.98 -3.11 -9.04
CA ALA A 110 11.91 -3.64 -8.04
C ALA A 110 11.36 -4.86 -7.27
N ALA A 111 10.03 -4.98 -7.18
CA ALA A 111 9.36 -6.15 -6.65
C ALA A 111 9.32 -7.33 -7.65
N GLY A 112 9.49 -7.07 -8.95
CA GLY A 112 9.33 -8.07 -10.00
C GLY A 112 7.86 -8.47 -10.20
N ARG A 113 6.92 -7.53 -10.01
CA ARG A 113 5.47 -7.81 -9.93
C ARG A 113 4.65 -7.08 -10.99
N ASN A 114 5.26 -6.69 -12.11
CA ASN A 114 4.62 -5.89 -13.18
C ASN A 114 3.31 -6.49 -13.72
N ASP A 115 3.16 -7.82 -13.68
CA ASP A 115 1.98 -8.51 -14.21
C ASP A 115 0.83 -8.64 -13.20
N THR A 116 1.07 -8.28 -11.93
CA THR A 116 0.14 -8.53 -10.81
C THR A 116 -0.10 -7.31 -9.95
N ILE A 117 0.63 -6.21 -10.17
CA ILE A 117 0.43 -4.95 -9.47
C ILE A 117 0.28 -3.84 -10.50
N HIS A 118 -0.85 -3.13 -10.46
CA HIS A 118 -1.18 -2.10 -11.43
C HIS A 118 -1.58 -0.79 -10.76
N TRP A 119 -1.20 0.32 -11.39
CA TRP A 119 -1.67 1.66 -11.05
C TRP A 119 -2.96 1.97 -11.78
N PHE A 120 -3.91 2.59 -11.08
CA PHE A 120 -5.18 3.06 -11.60
C PHE A 120 -5.42 4.52 -11.19
N ASN A 121 -6.01 5.29 -12.07
CA ASN A 121 -6.47 6.65 -11.76
C ASN A 121 -7.91 6.69 -11.24
N ASP A 122 -8.66 5.60 -11.45
CA ASP A 122 -10.04 5.43 -11.02
C ASP A 122 -10.19 4.19 -10.12
N LYS A 123 -10.96 4.34 -9.04
CA LYS A 123 -11.18 3.29 -8.05
C LYS A 123 -12.07 2.17 -8.59
N ASN A 124 -13.08 2.50 -9.38
CA ASN A 124 -14.01 1.50 -9.90
C ASN A 124 -13.32 0.62 -10.94
N GLU A 125 -12.45 1.20 -11.77
CA GLU A 125 -11.59 0.43 -12.68
C GLU A 125 -10.66 -0.53 -11.94
N ALA A 126 -10.05 -0.07 -10.84
CA ALA A 126 -9.20 -0.90 -9.99
C ALA A 126 -9.97 -2.08 -9.37
N LEU A 127 -11.15 -1.82 -8.80
CA LEU A 127 -12.00 -2.85 -8.20
C LEU A 127 -12.49 -3.87 -9.24
N LYS A 128 -12.96 -3.40 -10.39
CA LYS A 128 -13.35 -4.26 -11.51
C LYS A 128 -12.18 -5.12 -12.00
N TRP A 129 -10.97 -4.56 -12.02
CA TRP A 129 -9.78 -5.32 -12.39
C TRP A 129 -9.46 -6.39 -11.35
N LEU A 130 -9.62 -6.11 -10.06
CA LEU A 130 -9.48 -7.11 -8.98
C LEU A 130 -10.53 -8.22 -9.12
N GLY A 131 -11.76 -7.88 -9.48
CA GLY A 131 -12.87 -8.83 -9.65
C GLY A 131 -14.06 -8.52 -8.74
N GLU A 132 -14.07 -7.33 -8.13
CA GLU A 132 -15.16 -6.76 -7.34
C GLU A 132 -16.21 -6.03 -8.22
#